data_AF-A0A011UZ02-F1
#
_entry.id   AF-A0A011UZ02-F1
#
_cell.length_a   1.000
_cell.length_b   1.000
_cell.length_c   1.000
_cell.angle_alpha   90.00
_cell.angle_beta   90.00
_cell.angle_gamma   90.00
#
_symmetry.space_group_name_H-M   'P 1'
#
loop_
_entity.id
_entity.type
_entity.pdbx_description
1 polymer ?
#
loop_
_entity_poly.entity_id
_entity_poly.type
_entity_poly.pdbx_seq_one_letter_code
_entity_poly.pdbx_strand_id
1 'polypeptide(L)' 'MELVEDYRHTPEYKELYTHRKETIERVFADAKEKHGMRYTPYRGLAQVTKWVRLKFAALNLK' A
#
# COMPACT_ATOMS: atom_id res chain seq x y z
N MET A 1 15.64 10.84 -2.30
CA MET A 1 15.75 9.41 -1.95
C MET A 1 16.59 9.24 -0.70
N GLU A 2 17.70 10.00 -0.53
CA GLU A 2 18.52 9.98 0.68
C GLU A 2 17.78 10.34 1.98
N LEU A 3 17.03 11.45 1.99
CA LEU A 3 16.31 11.91 3.19
C LEU A 3 15.37 10.85 3.78
N VAL A 4 14.69 10.07 2.94
CA VAL A 4 13.74 9.03 3.38
C VAL A 4 14.47 7.89 4.10
N GLU A 5 15.69 7.58 3.67
CA GLU A 5 16.49 6.51 4.25
C GLU A 5 17.13 6.95 5.57
N ASP A 6 17.56 8.21 5.66
CA ASP A 6 17.99 8.81 6.92
C ASP A 6 16.88 8.80 7.97
N TYR A 7 15.65 9.16 7.59
CA TYR A 7 14.50 9.08 8.49
C TYR A 7 14.24 7.65 8.97
N ARG A 8 14.46 6.64 8.13
CA ARG A 8 14.24 5.23 8.47
C ARG A 8 15.15 4.72 9.60
N HIS A 9 16.33 5.32 9.75
CA HIS A 9 17.33 4.93 10.74
C HIS A 9 17.16 5.65 12.08
N THR A 10 16.29 6.66 12.17
CA THR A 10 15.97 7.29 13.45
C THR A 10 15.16 6.34 14.35
N PRO A 11 15.37 6.34 15.68
CA PRO A 11 14.73 5.38 16.59
C PRO A 11 13.20 5.38 16.52
N GLU A 12 12.60 6.58 16.45
CA GLU A 12 11.15 6.78 16.40
C GLU A 12 10.52 6.17 15.14
N TYR A 13 11.12 6.42 13.98
CA TYR A 13 10.61 5.90 12.71
C TYR A 13 10.93 4.42 12.54
N LYS A 14 12.01 3.91 13.14
CA LYS A 14 12.32 2.47 13.15
C LYS A 14 11.21 1.69 13.86
N GLU A 15 10.77 2.15 15.02
CA GLU A 15 9.63 1.55 15.72
C GLU A 15 8.35 1.62 14.89
N LEU A 16 8.01 2.80 14.35
CA LEU A 16 6.86 2.97 13.47
C LEU A 16 6.91 2.04 12.24
N TYR A 17 8.11 1.86 11.66
CA TYR A 17 8.32 1.03 10.48
C TYR A 17 8.07 -0.46 10.79
N THR A 18 8.25 -0.92 12.02
CA THR A 18 7.97 -2.33 12.39
C THR A 18 6.49 -2.69 12.25
N HIS A 19 5.57 -1.74 12.45
CA HIS A 19 4.12 -1.93 12.31
C HIS A 19 3.65 -2.00 10.85
N ARG A 20 4.51 -1.67 9.88
CA ARG A 20 4.19 -1.69 8.46
C ARG A 20 3.82 -3.10 7.97
N LYS A 21 4.50 -4.13 8.48
CA LYS A 21 4.24 -5.54 8.12
C LYS A 21 2.82 -5.96 8.53
N GLU A 22 2.32 -5.40 9.64
CA GLU A 22 1.04 -5.75 10.24
C GLU A 22 -0.12 -5.02 9.59
N THR A 23 0.12 -3.82 9.06
CA THR A 23 -0.93 -2.97 8.51
C THR A 23 -0.84 -2.92 6.99
N ILE A 24 0.12 -2.14 6.49
CA ILE A 24 0.31 -1.85 5.07
C ILE A 24 0.52 -3.14 4.28
N GLU A 25 1.55 -3.93 4.61
CA GLU A 25 1.93 -5.10 3.79
C GLU A 25 0.84 -6.18 3.78
N ARG A 26 0.14 -6.36 4.91
CA ARG A 26 -1.01 -7.25 5.00
C ARG A 26 -2.17 -6.81 4.11
N VAL A 27 -2.52 -5.52 4.13
CA VAL A 27 -3.58 -4.98 3.26
C VAL A 27 -3.21 -5.10 1.78
N PHE A 28 -1.93 -4.88 1.42
CA PHE A 28 -1.46 -5.09 0.05
C PHE A 28 -1.47 -6.56 -0.38
N ALA A 29 -1.13 -7.49 0.52
CA ALA A 29 -1.23 -8.93 0.25
C ALA A 29 -2.69 -9.35 0.02
N ASP A 30 -3.60 -8.93 0.90
CA ASP A 30 -5.03 -9.21 0.76
C ASP A 30 -5.61 -8.61 -0.52
N ALA A 31 -5.23 -7.38 -0.87
CA ALA A 31 -5.63 -6.74 -2.12
C ALA A 31 -5.25 -7.58 -3.36
N LYS A 32 -4.05 -8.19 -3.35
CA LYS A 32 -3.58 -9.05 -4.44
C LYS A 32 -4.31 -10.39 -4.48
N GLU A 33 -4.40 -11.08 -3.35
CA GLU A 33 -4.99 -12.43 -3.29
C GLU A 33 -6.52 -12.42 -3.40
N LYS A 34 -7.19 -11.57 -2.61
CA LYS A 34 -8.65 -11.59 -2.45
C LYS A 34 -9.38 -10.64 -3.40
N HIS A 35 -8.72 -9.55 -3.83
CA HIS A 35 -9.35 -8.50 -4.62
C HIS A 35 -8.85 -8.41 -6.06
N GLY A 36 -8.10 -9.43 -6.52
CA GLY A 36 -7.70 -9.57 -7.92
C GLY A 36 -6.69 -8.52 -8.39
N MET A 37 -5.90 -7.95 -7.48
CA MET A 37 -4.94 -6.87 -7.81
C MET A 37 -3.54 -7.37 -8.20
N ARG A 38 -3.39 -8.66 -8.54
CA ARG A 38 -2.14 -9.17 -9.14
C ARG A 38 -1.86 -8.55 -10.52
N TYR A 39 -2.92 -8.21 -11.25
CA TYR A 39 -2.84 -7.57 -12.57
C TYR A 39 -3.86 -6.43 -12.67
N THR A 40 -3.55 -5.44 -13.50
CA THR A 40 -4.47 -4.33 -13.79
C THR A 40 -5.26 -4.63 -15.07
N PRO A 41 -6.61 -4.66 -15.01
CA PRO A 41 -7.42 -4.95 -16.20
C PRO A 41 -7.51 -3.75 -17.16
N TYR A 42 -7.19 -2.54 -16.68
CA TYR A 42 -7.28 -1.30 -17.46
C TYR A 42 -5.93 -0.87 -18.03
N ARG A 43 -5.97 -0.13 -19.15
CA ARG A 43 -4.81 0.54 -19.75
C ARG A 43 -4.83 2.03 -19.44
N GLY A 44 -3.63 2.60 -19.26
CA GLY A 44 -3.44 4.03 -18.99
C GLY A 44 -3.52 4.38 -17.51
N LEU A 45 -2.65 5.30 -17.07
CA LEU A 45 -2.46 5.62 -15.65
C LEU A 45 -3.75 6.12 -14.99
N ALA A 46 -4.50 7.00 -15.65
CA ALA A 46 -5.71 7.59 -15.08
C ALA A 46 -6.78 6.54 -14.70
N GLN A 47 -7.00 5.54 -15.56
CA GLN A 47 -7.99 4.49 -15.30
C GLN A 47 -7.50 3.53 -14.21
N VAL A 48 -6.23 3.13 -14.26
CA VAL A 48 -5.62 2.30 -13.22
C VAL A 48 -5.67 3.02 -11.86
N THR A 49 -5.36 4.31 -11.81
CA THR A 49 -5.41 5.10 -10.57
C THR A 49 -6.83 5.16 -9.99
N LYS A 50 -7.85 5.40 -10.81
CA LYS A 50 -9.26 5.40 -10.34
C LYS A 50 -9.64 4.04 -9.75
N TRP A 51 -9.32 2.95 -10.44
CA TRP A 51 -9.62 1.59 -10.00
C TRP A 51 -8.90 1.23 -8.69
N VAL A 52 -7.61 1.53 -8.58
CA VAL A 52 -6.82 1.29 -7.36
C VAL A 52 -7.39 2.08 -6.18
N ARG A 53 -7.66 3.39 -6.37
CA ARG A 53 -8.19 4.25 -5.29
C ARG A 53 -9.54 3.76 -4.77
N LEU A 54 -10.45 3.37 -5.67
CA LEU A 54 -11.76 2.86 -5.26
C LEU A 54 -11.64 1.58 -4.43
N LYS A 55 -10.78 0.64 -4.85
CA LYS A 55 -10.56 -0.60 -4.09
C LYS A 55 -10.01 -0.34 -2.70
N PHE A 56 -8.94 0.46 -2.58
CA PHE A 56 -8.35 0.74 -1.27
C PHE A 56 -9.25 1.63 -0.39
N ALA A 57 -10.07 2.50 -0.96
CA ALA A 57 -11.10 3.21 -0.21
C ALA A 57 -12.09 2.22 0.41
N ALA A 58 -12.57 1.25 -0.36
CA ALA A 58 -13.51 0.23 0.12
C ALA A 58 -12.88 -0.78 1.09
N LEU A 59 -11.59 -1.13 0.94
CA LEU A 59 -10.87 -2.00 1.88
C LEU A 59 -10.75 -1.41 3.28
N ASN A 60 -10.80 -0.08 3.38
CA ASN A 60 -10.75 0.64 4.65
C ASN A 60 -12.16 0.93 5.22
N LEU A 61 -13.24 0.60 4.50
CA LEU A 61 -14.60 0.65 5.04
C LEU A 61 -14.81 -0.62 5.87
N LYS A 62 -14.94 -0.44 7.19
CA LYS A 62 -15.23 -1.51 8.14
C LYS A 62 -16.73 -1.60 8.39
#